data_AF-A0AAV4HAS0-F1
#
_entry.id   AF-A0AAV4HAS0-F1
#
_cell.length_a   1.000
_cell.length_b   1.000
_cell.length_c   1.000
_cell.angle_alpha   90.00
_cell.angle_beta   90.00
_cell.angle_gamma   90.00
#
_symmetry.space_group_name_H-M   'P 1'
#
loop_
_entity.id
_entity.type
_entity.pdbx_description
1 polymer ?
#
loop_
_entity_poly.entity_id
_entity_poly.type
_entity_poly.pdbx_seq_one_letter_code
_entity_poly.pdbx_strand_id
1 'polypeptide(L)'
;VPRHRARLIYLEYTGSGEINETLFIVGKGITFDSGGATLKFGTRMIGMSRDKSGAAAVAGFMKVLSLEKPKHLRVVGAMSVVRNSIGEESYVVDEVITSRAGVRVRVSNTDAEGRMVMADVLCRMKEMVNLQFLTLSINFPH
;
A
#
# COMPACT_ATOMS: atom_id res chain seq x y z
N VAL A 1 -2.71 8.77 -18.77
CA VAL A 1 -1.88 9.97 -18.49
C VAL A 1 -0.65 9.63 -17.64
N PRO A 2 0.59 9.92 -18.08
CA PRO A 2 1.82 9.59 -17.34
C PRO A 2 1.86 10.10 -15.89
N ARG A 3 1.37 11.32 -15.64
CA ARG A 3 1.35 11.94 -14.29
C ARG A 3 0.41 11.26 -13.28
N HIS A 4 -0.49 10.37 -13.73
CA HIS A 4 -1.42 9.63 -12.87
C HIS A 4 -0.97 8.19 -12.60
N ARG A 5 0.15 7.75 -13.20
CA ARG A 5 0.60 6.36 -13.11
C ARG A 5 0.87 5.97 -11.66
N ALA A 6 0.46 4.75 -11.32
CA ALA A 6 0.71 4.18 -10.01
C ALA A 6 2.21 4.12 -9.68
N ARG A 7 2.51 4.26 -8.39
CA ARG A 7 3.82 4.07 -7.79
C ARG A 7 3.63 3.27 -6.52
N LEU A 8 4.52 2.30 -6.33
CA LEU A 8 4.63 1.56 -5.09
C LEU A 8 5.94 1.99 -4.45
N ILE A 9 5.86 2.53 -3.24
CA ILE A 9 7.02 3.06 -2.51
C ILE A 9 7.23 2.17 -1.29
N TYR A 10 8.45 1.68 -1.14
CA TYR A 10 8.91 0.94 0.03
C TYR A 10 9.98 1.76 0.73
N LEU A 11 9.81 1.94 2.03
CA LEU A 11 10.79 2.54 2.92
C LEU A 11 11.14 1.53 3.99
N GLU A 12 12.42 1.40 4.30
CA GLU A 12 12.90 0.50 5.33
C GLU A 12 13.74 1.28 6.34
N TYR A 13 13.47 1.05 7.61
CA TYR A 13 14.26 1.50 8.73
C TYR A 13 14.77 0.27 9.47
N THR A 14 16.07 0.20 9.74
CA THR A 14 16.68 -0.84 10.56
C THR A 14 17.49 -0.16 11.65
N GLY A 15 17.04 -0.34 12.89
CA GLY A 15 17.72 0.17 14.07
C GLY A 15 19.05 -0.55 14.31
N SER A 16 19.86 0.03 15.21
CA SER A 16 21.09 -0.61 15.66
C SER A 16 20.80 -1.70 16.70
N GLY A 17 21.76 -2.63 16.87
CA GLY A 17 21.65 -3.78 17.76
C GLY A 17 20.98 -4.98 17.10
N GLU A 18 20.81 -6.06 17.88
CA GLU A 18 20.05 -7.23 17.45
C GLU A 18 18.58 -6.86 17.29
N ILE A 19 18.01 -7.14 16.11
CA ILE A 19 16.61 -6.86 15.82
C ILE A 19 15.75 -7.96 16.43
N ASN A 20 14.86 -7.60 17.35
CA ASN A 20 13.91 -8.52 17.97
C ASN A 20 12.45 -8.22 17.59
N GLU A 21 12.20 -7.06 16.96
CA GLU A 21 10.87 -6.68 16.50
C GLU A 21 10.93 -6.17 15.06
N THR A 22 10.01 -6.67 14.22
CA THR A 22 9.83 -6.18 12.85
C THR A 22 8.38 -5.78 12.61
N LEU A 23 8.17 -4.52 12.23
CA LEU A 23 6.86 -3.96 11.94
C LEU A 23 6.69 -3.71 10.44
N PHE A 24 5.56 -4.16 9.89
CA PHE A 24 5.16 -3.87 8.52
C PHE A 24 3.93 -2.96 8.54
N ILE A 25 3.99 -1.84 7.82
CA ILE A 25 2.87 -0.88 7.76
C ILE A 25 2.55 -0.55 6.31
N VAL A 26 1.28 -0.61 5.95
CA VAL A 26 0.79 -0.28 4.60
C VAL A 26 -0.13 0.94 4.67
N GLY A 27 0.12 1.93 3.81
CA GLY A 27 -0.69 3.14 3.71
C GLY A 27 -1.38 3.29 2.36
N LYS A 28 -2.70 3.47 2.37
CA LYS A 28 -3.50 3.88 1.19
C LYS A 28 -3.02 5.26 0.71
N GLY A 29 -2.59 5.34 -0.54
CA GLY A 29 -2.03 6.55 -1.17
C GLY A 29 -2.82 7.05 -2.37
N ILE A 30 -4.15 7.10 -2.32
CA ILE A 30 -4.94 7.64 -3.42
C ILE A 30 -4.79 9.16 -3.45
N THR A 31 -3.97 9.66 -4.38
CA THR A 31 -3.55 11.06 -4.45
C THR A 31 -4.70 12.03 -4.70
N PHE A 32 -5.71 11.56 -5.44
CA PHE A 32 -7.01 12.16 -5.61
C PHE A 32 -7.99 11.08 -6.06
N ASP A 33 -9.18 11.08 -5.49
CA ASP A 33 -10.23 10.10 -5.76
C ASP A 33 -11.46 10.73 -6.43
N SER A 34 -11.66 10.43 -7.71
CA SER A 34 -12.90 10.79 -8.43
C SER A 34 -13.99 9.73 -8.31
N GLY A 35 -13.65 8.53 -7.84
CA GLY A 35 -14.49 7.33 -7.86
C GLY A 35 -14.40 6.47 -9.12
N GLY A 36 -13.69 6.91 -10.17
CA GLY A 36 -13.57 6.15 -11.42
C GLY A 36 -14.90 6.12 -12.20
N ALA A 37 -15.26 4.97 -12.79
CA ALA A 37 -16.53 4.81 -13.49
C ALA A 37 -17.76 4.99 -12.59
N THR A 38 -17.66 4.63 -11.31
CA THR A 38 -18.61 4.96 -10.24
C THR A 38 -18.32 6.35 -9.68
N LEU A 39 -18.51 7.37 -10.53
CA LEU A 39 -18.11 8.74 -10.26
C LEU A 39 -18.75 9.31 -8.99
N LYS A 40 -17.97 10.02 -8.18
CA LYS A 40 -18.50 10.82 -7.06
C LYS A 40 -19.27 12.03 -7.61
N PHE A 41 -20.50 12.23 -7.15
CA PHE A 41 -21.35 13.36 -7.55
C PHE A 41 -21.46 14.44 -6.48
N GLY A 42 -21.75 15.67 -6.93
CA GLY A 42 -21.98 16.83 -6.07
C GLY A 42 -20.77 17.15 -5.19
N THR A 43 -21.00 17.32 -3.90
CA THR A 43 -19.96 17.71 -2.93
C THR A 43 -19.07 16.56 -2.48
N ARG A 44 -19.37 15.30 -2.84
CA ARG A 44 -18.62 14.12 -2.38
C ARG A 44 -17.18 14.06 -2.89
N MET A 45 -16.88 14.75 -4.00
CA MET A 45 -15.53 14.84 -4.55
C MET A 45 -14.67 15.89 -3.83
N ILE A 46 -15.29 16.85 -3.13
CA ILE A 46 -14.57 17.92 -2.44
C ILE A 46 -13.72 17.32 -1.31
N GLY A 47 -12.43 17.62 -1.32
CA GLY A 47 -11.49 17.14 -0.30
C GLY A 47 -10.99 15.70 -0.49
N MET A 48 -11.28 15.07 -1.64
CA MET A 48 -10.71 13.75 -1.99
C MET A 48 -9.21 13.78 -2.30
N SER A 49 -8.58 14.95 -2.27
CA SER A 49 -7.13 15.05 -2.11
C SER A 49 -6.64 14.44 -0.79
N ARG A 50 -7.50 14.24 0.22
CA ARG A 50 -7.14 13.64 1.51
C ARG A 50 -7.15 12.11 1.50
N ASP A 51 -7.52 11.47 0.39
CA ASP A 51 -7.62 10.02 0.29
C ASP A 51 -6.25 9.28 0.24
N LYS A 52 -5.17 10.05 0.40
CA LYS A 52 -3.78 9.62 0.62
C LYS A 52 -3.31 9.73 2.08
N SER A 53 -4.21 10.05 3.02
CA SER A 53 -3.84 10.26 4.43
C SER A 53 -3.17 9.04 5.06
N GLY A 54 -3.53 7.82 4.64
CA GLY A 54 -2.87 6.60 5.09
C GLY A 54 -1.39 6.55 4.69
N ALA A 55 -1.08 6.83 3.42
CA ALA A 55 0.30 6.93 2.96
C ALA A 55 1.05 8.10 3.62
N ALA A 56 0.39 9.24 3.84
CA ALA A 56 0.99 10.36 4.54
C ALA A 56 1.36 10.00 5.99
N ALA A 57 0.52 9.25 6.69
CA ALA A 57 0.80 8.74 8.03
C ALA A 57 2.01 7.79 8.05
N VAL A 58 2.09 6.86 7.09
CA VAL A 58 3.27 5.98 6.94
C VAL A 58 4.54 6.79 6.69
N ALA A 59 4.51 7.74 5.76
CA ALA A 59 5.66 8.60 5.48
C ALA A 59 6.10 9.41 6.71
N GLY A 60 5.14 9.97 7.45
CA GLY A 60 5.40 10.68 8.71
C GLY A 60 6.01 9.77 9.78
N PHE A 61 5.48 8.57 9.95
CA PHE A 61 6.03 7.57 10.88
C PHE A 61 7.47 7.18 10.51
N MET A 62 7.74 6.89 9.25
CA MET A 62 9.10 6.59 8.77
C MET A 62 10.05 7.78 8.97
N LYS A 63 9.56 9.01 8.83
CA LYS A 63 10.34 10.21 9.12
C LYS A 63 10.70 10.29 10.61
N VAL A 64 9.76 10.03 11.51
CA VAL A 64 10.03 9.99 12.97
C VAL A 64 11.07 8.93 13.30
N LEU A 65 10.97 7.73 12.74
CA LEU A 65 11.97 6.67 12.93
C LEU A 65 13.38 7.11 12.52
N SER A 66 13.50 7.84 11.41
CA SER A 66 14.80 8.36 10.94
C SER A 66 15.43 9.38 11.88
N LEU A 67 14.62 10.08 12.69
CA LEU A 67 15.06 11.10 13.63
C LEU A 67 15.39 10.48 14.99
N GLU A 68 14.46 9.70 15.55
CA GLU A 68 14.57 9.12 16.90
C GLU A 68 15.50 7.91 16.96
N LYS A 69 15.68 7.22 15.83
CA LYS A 69 16.59 6.07 15.68
C LYS A 69 16.42 5.00 16.79
N PRO A 70 15.19 4.47 17.01
CA PRO A 70 14.98 3.42 18.00
C PRO A 70 15.83 2.18 17.69
N LYS A 71 16.41 1.58 18.74
CA LYS A 71 17.24 0.37 18.63
C LYS A 71 16.37 -0.89 18.60
N HIS A 72 16.94 -2.00 18.15
CA HIS A 72 16.30 -3.33 18.14
C HIS A 72 15.03 -3.48 17.30
N LEU A 73 14.66 -2.43 16.54
CA LEU A 73 13.44 -2.36 15.74
C LEU A 73 13.78 -2.27 14.26
N ARG A 74 13.08 -3.07 13.45
CA ARG A 74 13.02 -2.92 12.00
C ARG A 74 11.60 -2.54 11.58
N VAL A 75 11.47 -1.59 10.67
CA VAL A 75 10.17 -1.18 10.12
C VAL A 75 10.24 -1.14 8.60
N VAL A 76 9.28 -1.80 7.95
CA VAL A 76 9.05 -1.73 6.51
C VAL A 76 7.72 -1.00 6.26
N GLY A 77 7.80 0.22 5.76
CA GLY A 77 6.66 1.02 5.34
C GLY A 77 6.41 0.88 3.85
N ALA A 78 5.19 0.53 3.46
CA ALA A 78 4.77 0.44 2.06
C ALA A 78 3.61 1.42 1.77
N MET A 79 3.66 2.09 0.62
CA MET A 79 2.64 3.06 0.20
C MET A 79 2.20 2.78 -1.24
N SER A 80 0.91 2.52 -1.44
CA SER A 80 0.29 2.36 -2.75
C SER A 80 -0.20 3.71 -3.26
N VAL A 81 0.59 4.38 -4.10
CA VAL A 81 0.33 5.75 -4.54
C VAL A 81 -0.20 5.78 -5.98
N VAL A 82 -1.44 6.21 -6.17
CA VAL A 82 -2.05 6.31 -7.51
C VAL A 82 -3.16 7.36 -7.50
N ARG A 83 -3.66 7.78 -8.66
CA ARG A 83 -4.87 8.60 -8.77
C ARG A 83 -6.03 7.75 -9.27
N ASN A 84 -7.17 7.77 -8.60
CA ASN A 84 -8.39 7.14 -9.11
C ASN A 84 -9.13 8.12 -10.01
N SER A 85 -8.97 7.95 -11.33
CA SER A 85 -9.53 8.85 -12.35
C SER A 85 -10.52 8.10 -13.22
N ILE A 86 -11.64 8.74 -13.56
CA ILE A 86 -12.47 8.33 -14.69
C ILE A 86 -11.75 8.60 -16.02
N GLY A 87 -11.86 7.69 -16.98
CA GLY A 87 -11.29 7.82 -18.32
C GLY A 87 -11.55 6.59 -19.18
N GLU A 88 -11.11 6.65 -20.43
CA GLU A 88 -11.21 5.54 -21.42
C GLU A 88 -10.68 4.19 -20.89
N GLU A 89 -9.58 4.21 -20.14
CA GLU A 89 -8.93 3.02 -19.57
C GLU A 89 -9.23 2.83 -18.07
N SER A 90 -10.26 3.46 -17.52
CA SER A 90 -10.64 3.21 -16.12
C SER A 90 -11.32 1.87 -16.00
N TYR A 91 -11.09 1.16 -14.89
CA TYR A 91 -11.88 -0.03 -14.58
C TYR A 91 -13.38 0.28 -14.62
N VAL A 92 -14.16 -0.69 -15.05
CA VAL A 92 -15.62 -0.60 -15.10
C VAL A 92 -16.26 -1.54 -14.08
N VAL A 93 -17.54 -1.32 -13.80
CA VAL A 93 -18.31 -2.21 -12.92
C VAL A 93 -18.45 -3.58 -13.61
N ASP A 94 -18.41 -4.64 -12.80
CA ASP A 94 -18.41 -6.05 -13.20
C ASP A 94 -17.16 -6.54 -13.95
N GLU A 95 -16.15 -5.69 -14.11
CA GLU A 95 -14.83 -6.15 -14.53
C GLU A 95 -14.21 -7.09 -13.49
N VAL A 96 -13.48 -8.11 -13.93
CA VAL A 96 -12.81 -9.09 -13.06
C VAL A 96 -11.30 -8.96 -13.23
N ILE A 97 -10.63 -8.54 -12.16
CA ILE A 97 -9.18 -8.41 -12.11
C ILE A 97 -8.56 -9.57 -11.31
N THR A 98 -7.32 -9.93 -11.62
CA THR A 98 -6.57 -10.93 -10.86
C THR A 98 -5.61 -10.25 -9.91
N SER A 99 -5.76 -10.49 -8.61
CA SER A 99 -4.85 -9.97 -7.59
C SER A 99 -3.52 -10.73 -7.57
N ARG A 100 -2.51 -10.14 -6.93
CA ARG A 100 -1.21 -10.78 -6.66
C ARG A 100 -1.34 -12.13 -5.96
N ALA A 101 -2.35 -12.29 -5.10
CA ALA A 101 -2.63 -13.54 -4.40
C ALA A 101 -3.19 -14.65 -5.31
N GLY A 102 -3.37 -14.40 -6.61
CA GLY A 102 -4.02 -15.31 -7.55
C GLY A 102 -5.55 -15.36 -7.44
N VAL A 103 -6.14 -14.55 -6.53
CA VAL A 103 -7.59 -14.48 -6.32
C VAL A 103 -8.19 -13.51 -7.33
N ARG A 104 -9.27 -13.95 -8.01
CA ARG A 104 -10.07 -13.11 -8.91
C ARG A 104 -11.00 -12.20 -8.12
N VAL A 105 -10.99 -10.92 -8.42
CA VAL A 105 -11.78 -9.88 -7.74
C VAL A 105 -12.71 -9.25 -8.76
N ARG A 106 -14.01 -9.33 -8.54
CA ARG A 106 -15.01 -8.58 -9.30
C ARG A 106 -15.10 -7.15 -8.76
N VAL A 107 -14.93 -6.17 -9.63
CA VAL A 107 -15.06 -4.75 -9.33
C VAL A 107 -16.53 -4.38 -9.31
N SER A 108 -17.17 -4.44 -8.14
CA SER A 108 -18.58 -4.05 -7.99
C SER A 108 -18.78 -2.53 -7.89
N ASN A 109 -17.73 -1.79 -7.53
CA ASN A 109 -17.74 -0.34 -7.37
C ASN A 109 -16.30 0.17 -7.46
N THR A 110 -16.01 1.07 -8.40
CA THR A 110 -14.67 1.61 -8.63
C THR A 110 -14.26 2.68 -7.62
N ASP A 111 -15.21 3.15 -6.79
CA ASP A 111 -15.01 4.01 -5.60
C ASP A 111 -14.60 3.21 -4.36
N ALA A 112 -14.49 1.88 -4.50
CA ALA A 112 -13.90 1.00 -3.50
C ALA A 112 -12.43 0.70 -3.83
N GLU A 113 -11.70 1.63 -4.45
CA GLU A 113 -10.34 1.44 -4.95
C GLU A 113 -9.30 1.22 -3.85
N GLY A 114 -9.49 1.83 -2.68
CA GLY A 114 -8.53 1.77 -1.58
C GLY A 114 -8.16 0.34 -1.17
N ARG A 115 -9.15 -0.56 -1.10
CA ARG A 115 -8.90 -1.98 -0.80
C ARG A 115 -8.22 -2.70 -1.97
N MET A 116 -8.52 -2.30 -3.21
CA MET A 116 -7.94 -2.91 -4.41
C MET A 116 -6.44 -2.63 -4.48
N VAL A 117 -6.05 -1.36 -4.32
CA VAL A 117 -4.64 -0.95 -4.38
C VAL A 117 -3.81 -1.51 -3.21
N MET A 118 -4.42 -1.72 -2.05
CA MET A 118 -3.72 -2.26 -0.88
C MET A 118 -3.63 -3.79 -0.89
N ALA A 119 -4.55 -4.51 -1.54
CA ALA A 119 -4.56 -5.97 -1.54
C ALA A 119 -3.24 -6.58 -2.02
N ASP A 120 -2.72 -6.07 -3.15
CA ASP A 120 -1.45 -6.55 -3.72
C ASP A 120 -0.25 -6.18 -2.85
N VAL A 121 -0.29 -5.01 -2.21
CA VAL A 121 0.78 -4.57 -1.30
C VAL A 121 0.79 -5.41 -0.04
N LEU A 122 -0.36 -5.70 0.55
CA LEU A 122 -0.49 -6.58 1.72
C LEU A 122 -0.04 -8.01 1.39
N CYS A 123 -0.41 -8.53 0.22
CA CYS A 123 0.10 -9.83 -0.25
C CYS A 123 1.62 -9.82 -0.33
N ARG A 124 2.20 -8.77 -0.93
CA ARG A 124 3.66 -8.62 -1.02
C ARG A 124 4.34 -8.50 0.36
N MET A 125 3.77 -7.77 1.32
CA MET A 125 4.29 -7.70 2.68
C MET A 125 4.27 -9.07 3.36
N LYS A 126 3.18 -9.84 3.22
CA LYS A 126 3.08 -11.20 3.75
C LYS A 126 4.18 -12.12 3.17
N GLU A 127 4.44 -12.03 1.86
CA GLU A 127 5.53 -12.78 1.23
C GLU A 127 6.91 -12.39 1.82
N MET A 128 7.15 -11.10 2.08
CA MET A 128 8.40 -10.65 2.70
C MET A 128 8.58 -11.18 4.12
N VAL A 129 7.50 -11.22 4.90
CA VAL A 129 7.49 -11.82 6.24
C VAL A 129 7.86 -13.30 6.16
N ASN A 130 7.22 -14.07 5.28
CA ASN A 130 7.50 -15.49 5.12
C ASN A 130 8.95 -15.76 4.68
N LEU A 131 9.51 -14.92 3.81
CA LEU A 131 10.92 -15.03 3.42
C LEU A 131 11.85 -14.75 4.60
N GLN A 132 11.52 -13.80 5.49
CA GLN A 132 12.32 -13.55 6.69
C GLN A 132 12.25 -14.73 7.67
N PHE A 133 11.07 -15.32 7.89
CA PHE A 133 10.95 -16.54 8.67
C PHE A 133 11.70 -17.72 8.04
N LEU A 134 11.69 -17.84 6.70
CA LEU A 134 12.45 -18.87 6.00
C LEU A 134 13.96 -18.64 6.14
N THR A 135 14.45 -17.40 5.99
CA THR A 135 15.87 -17.06 6.23
C THR A 135 16.27 -17.29 7.68
N LEU A 136 15.37 -17.09 8.65
CA LEU A 136 15.59 -17.42 10.06
C LEU A 136 15.53 -18.93 10.34
N SER A 137 14.78 -19.70 9.53
CA SER A 137 14.59 -21.16 9.70
C SER A 137 15.62 -22.00 8.94
N ILE A 138 16.44 -21.41 8.07
CA ILE A 138 17.57 -22.07 7.40
C ILE A 138 18.85 -21.76 8.22
N ASN A 139 18.91 -22.29 9.43
CA ASN A 139 20.14 -22.44 10.22
C ASN A 139 19.90 -23.53 11.27
N PHE A 140 19.90 -24.78 10.83
CA PHE A 140 20.17 -25.92 11.70
C PHE A 140 21.50 -26.53 11.26
N PRO A 141 22.62 -26.21 11.93
CA PRO A 141 23.81 -27.03 11.83
C PRO A 141 23.55 -28.37 12.53
N HIS A 142 23.73 -29.46 11.79
CA HIS A 142 24.33 -30.65 12.38
C HIS A 142 25.85 -30.47 12.36
#